data_AF-A0A5E6ME48-F1
#
_entry.id   AF-A0A5E6ME48-F1
#
_cell.length_a   1.000
_cell.length_b   1.000
_cell.length_c   1.000
_cell.angle_alpha   90.00
_cell.angle_beta   90.00
_cell.angle_gamma   90.00
#
_symmetry.space_group_name_H-M   'P 1'
#
loop_
_entity.id
_entity.type
_entity.pdbx_description
1 polymer ?
#
loop_
_entity_poly.entity_id
_entity_poly.type
_entity_poly.pdbx_seq_one_letter_code
_entity_poly.pdbx_strand_id
1 'polypeptide(L)'
;MPVPSPPPVSHSTPWQPPVRHPFHRFLGALSILLLLVVVGSFGYWALEGMSPLDALYMTVITLSTVGFGEVHPLSPQGRLFTIGLIAGGGVLAAYSAGTAVEYLASGEWRDFLEGRRERRMLKGMKDHYLVCGYGRVGRHVAQELIDQGLRVVVIDSHPEPVSQLKRSEVSALVGDASDESVLTMAGILHAKGLVACASSDAENLLIVLTARLMNPKLRIVARAV
;
A
#
# COMPACT_ATOMS: atom_id res chain seq x y z
N MET A 1 -11.84 32.35 46.02
CA MET A 1 -11.41 32.25 44.61
C MET A 1 -11.50 30.78 44.21
N PRO A 2 -12.22 30.41 43.14
CA PRO A 2 -12.32 29.02 42.74
C PRO A 2 -11.03 28.56 42.05
N VAL A 3 -10.59 27.34 42.39
CA VAL A 3 -9.42 26.68 41.80
C VAL A 3 -9.72 26.32 40.35
N PRO A 4 -8.83 26.59 39.38
CA PRO A 4 -9.04 26.20 37.99
C PRO A 4 -9.00 24.67 37.85
N SER A 5 -9.97 24.13 37.11
CA SER A 5 -10.08 22.70 36.80
C SER A 5 -8.90 22.21 35.95
N PRO A 6 -8.42 20.97 36.17
CA PRO A 6 -7.34 20.39 35.37
C PRO A 6 -7.76 20.22 33.89
N PRO A 7 -6.80 20.32 32.95
CA PRO A 7 -7.06 20.13 31.53
C PRO A 7 -7.50 18.69 31.22
N PRO A 8 -8.32 18.48 30.18
CA PRO A 8 -8.83 17.17 29.83
C PRO A 8 -7.72 16.23 29.35
N VAL A 9 -7.74 15.00 29.85
CA VAL A 9 -6.81 13.93 29.47
C VAL A 9 -7.11 13.50 28.04
N SER A 10 -6.13 13.64 27.13
CA SER A 10 -6.24 13.17 25.75
C SER A 10 -6.19 11.64 25.71
N HIS A 11 -7.32 11.00 25.48
CA HIS A 11 -7.36 9.58 25.19
C HIS A 11 -6.70 9.34 23.82
N SER A 12 -5.50 8.75 23.83
CA SER A 12 -4.87 8.20 22.63
C SER A 12 -5.82 7.18 22.02
N THR A 13 -6.27 7.42 20.79
CA THR A 13 -7.09 6.48 20.03
C THR A 13 -6.39 5.13 19.96
N PRO A 14 -7.08 4.01 20.26
CA PRO A 14 -6.48 2.69 20.17
C PRO A 14 -6.01 2.44 18.74
N TRP A 15 -4.76 1.98 18.62
CA TRP A 15 -4.11 1.58 17.38
C TRP A 15 -5.06 0.67 16.59
N GLN A 16 -5.54 1.15 15.45
CA GLN A 16 -6.30 0.35 14.50
C GLN A 16 -5.31 -0.29 13.55
N PRO A 17 -5.32 -1.63 13.39
CA PRO A 17 -4.43 -2.28 12.44
C PRO A 17 -4.66 -1.68 11.04
N PRO A 18 -3.62 -1.56 10.21
CA PRO A 18 -3.74 -0.99 8.87
C PRO A 18 -4.85 -1.72 8.13
N VAL A 19 -5.87 -0.95 7.72
CA VAL A 19 -7.01 -1.39 6.92
C VAL A 19 -6.48 -2.29 5.81
N ARG A 20 -6.95 -3.54 5.75
CA ARG A 20 -6.54 -4.53 4.75
C ARG A 20 -6.52 -3.88 3.37
N HIS A 21 -5.34 -3.77 2.76
CA HIS A 21 -5.12 -3.00 1.54
C HIS A 21 -6.19 -3.31 0.48
N PRO A 22 -6.82 -2.31 -0.15
CA PRO A 22 -7.87 -2.47 -1.17
C PRO A 22 -7.45 -3.27 -2.41
N PHE A 23 -6.16 -3.60 -2.53
CA PHE A 23 -5.59 -4.47 -3.55
C PHE A 23 -6.34 -5.80 -3.75
N HIS A 24 -6.81 -6.45 -2.68
CA HIS A 24 -7.55 -7.72 -2.81
C HIS A 24 -8.92 -7.53 -3.47
N ARG A 25 -9.56 -6.37 -3.27
CA ARG A 25 -10.83 -6.01 -3.92
C ARG A 25 -10.61 -5.74 -5.40
N PHE A 26 -9.54 -5.04 -5.75
CA PHE A 26 -9.12 -4.85 -7.14
C PHE A 26 -8.82 -6.17 -7.84
N LEU A 27 -8.03 -7.04 -7.21
CA LEU A 27 -7.69 -8.35 -7.78
C LEU A 27 -8.95 -9.22 -7.94
N GLY A 28 -9.89 -9.14 -7.00
CA GLY A 28 -11.22 -9.74 -7.11
C GLY A 28 -12.01 -9.20 -8.31
N ALA A 29 -12.10 -7.88 -8.46
CA ALA A 29 -12.79 -7.24 -9.58
C ALA A 29 -12.20 -7.65 -10.95
N LEU A 30 -10.86 -7.66 -11.06
CA LEU A 30 -10.16 -8.05 -12.28
C LEU A 30 -10.37 -9.54 -12.61
N SER A 31 -10.33 -10.41 -11.60
CA SER A 31 -10.55 -11.85 -11.78
C SER A 31 -11.99 -12.18 -12.17
N ILE A 32 -12.99 -11.47 -11.63
CA ILE A 32 -14.39 -11.57 -12.08
C ILE A 32 -14.51 -11.16 -13.56
N LEU A 33 -13.91 -10.04 -13.96
CA LEU A 33 -13.96 -9.58 -15.35
C LEU A 33 -13.31 -10.60 -16.30
N LEU A 34 -12.14 -11.12 -15.94
CA LEU A 34 -11.44 -12.14 -16.73
C LEU A 34 -12.26 -13.43 -16.83
N LEU A 35 -12.89 -13.87 -15.74
CA LEU A 35 -13.75 -15.04 -15.72
C LEU A 35 -14.94 -14.87 -16.67
N LEU A 36 -15.60 -13.70 -16.66
CA LEU A 36 -16.70 -13.41 -17.58
C LEU A 36 -16.26 -13.43 -19.04
N VAL A 37 -15.07 -12.87 -19.33
CA VAL A 37 -14.51 -12.91 -20.69
C VAL A 37 -14.22 -14.34 -21.13
N VAL A 38 -13.63 -15.16 -20.26
CA VAL A 38 -13.32 -16.57 -20.56
C VAL A 38 -14.59 -17.38 -20.75
N VAL A 39 -15.57 -17.27 -19.84
CA VAL A 39 -16.85 -17.99 -19.91
C VAL A 39 -17.64 -17.55 -21.14
N GLY A 40 -17.70 -16.23 -21.42
CA GLY A 40 -18.32 -15.69 -22.62
C GLY A 40 -17.71 -16.24 -23.90
N SER A 41 -16.37 -16.16 -24.01
CA SER A 41 -15.63 -16.59 -25.21
C SER A 41 -15.75 -18.09 -25.41
N PHE A 42 -15.65 -18.87 -24.33
CA PHE A 42 -15.84 -20.32 -24.39
C PHE A 42 -17.27 -20.68 -24.80
N GLY A 43 -18.28 -19.96 -24.30
CA GLY A 43 -19.68 -20.16 -24.66
C GLY A 43 -19.93 -19.94 -26.15
N TYR A 44 -19.43 -18.85 -26.72
CA TYR A 44 -19.56 -18.59 -28.17
C TYR A 44 -18.75 -19.58 -29.02
N TRP A 45 -17.55 -19.97 -28.59
CA TRP A 45 -16.76 -20.98 -29.26
C TRP A 45 -17.46 -22.35 -29.28
N ALA A 46 -18.04 -22.76 -28.15
CA ALA A 46 -18.67 -24.07 -28.00
C ALA A 46 -20.07 -24.16 -28.62
N LEU A 47 -20.89 -23.11 -28.50
CA LEU A 47 -22.29 -23.11 -28.96
C LEU A 47 -22.42 -22.72 -30.43
N GLU A 48 -21.63 -21.76 -30.90
CA GLU A 48 -21.76 -21.19 -32.25
C GLU A 48 -20.58 -21.57 -33.17
N GLY A 49 -19.59 -22.31 -32.67
CA GLY A 49 -18.44 -22.75 -33.46
C GLY A 49 -17.56 -21.60 -33.98
N MET A 50 -17.67 -20.42 -33.36
CA MET A 50 -16.91 -19.24 -33.76
C MET A 50 -15.40 -19.47 -33.63
N SER A 51 -14.58 -18.75 -34.40
CA SER A 51 -13.14 -18.76 -34.13
C SER A 51 -12.85 -18.21 -32.71
N PRO A 52 -11.76 -18.62 -32.04
CA PRO A 52 -11.44 -18.12 -30.70
C PRO A 52 -11.34 -16.59 -30.63
N LEU A 53 -10.89 -15.96 -31.73
CA LEU A 53 -10.77 -14.51 -31.84
C LEU A 53 -12.14 -13.85 -31.98
N ASP A 54 -13.04 -14.41 -32.80
CA ASP A 54 -14.40 -13.89 -32.98
C ASP A 54 -15.24 -14.05 -31.70
N ALA A 55 -15.08 -15.17 -31.00
CA ALA A 55 -15.75 -15.43 -29.74
C ALA A 55 -15.29 -14.46 -28.64
N LEU A 56 -13.99 -14.19 -28.58
CA LEU A 56 -13.43 -13.16 -27.69
C LEU A 56 -13.96 -11.77 -28.05
N TYR A 57 -13.93 -11.42 -29.33
CA TYR A 57 -14.41 -10.14 -29.82
C TYR A 57 -15.90 -9.93 -29.49
N MET A 58 -16.75 -10.92 -29.77
CA MET A 58 -18.19 -10.92 -29.45
C MET A 58 -18.43 -10.74 -27.94
N THR A 59 -17.64 -11.42 -27.11
CA THR A 59 -17.74 -11.31 -25.65
C THR A 59 -17.38 -9.91 -25.16
N VAL A 60 -16.29 -9.33 -25.67
CA VAL A 60 -15.83 -8.00 -25.27
C VAL A 60 -16.84 -6.92 -25.68
N ILE A 61 -17.39 -6.96 -26.89
CA ILE A 61 -18.40 -5.96 -27.31
C ILE A 61 -19.70 -6.08 -26.51
N THR A 62 -20.04 -7.30 -26.06
CA THR A 62 -21.23 -7.57 -25.25
C THR A 62 -21.06 -7.04 -23.82
N LEU A 63 -19.95 -7.39 -23.17
CA LEU A 63 -19.67 -7.00 -21.78
C LEU A 63 -19.30 -5.52 -21.63
N SER A 64 -18.72 -4.90 -22.66
CA SER A 64 -18.41 -3.46 -22.68
C SER A 64 -19.64 -2.58 -22.87
N THR A 65 -20.81 -3.16 -23.10
CA THR A 65 -22.08 -2.45 -23.38
C THR A 65 -22.07 -1.57 -24.63
N VAL A 66 -21.09 -1.75 -25.53
CA VAL A 66 -21.00 -1.01 -26.79
C VAL A 66 -22.04 -1.50 -27.80
N GLY A 67 -22.18 -2.83 -27.96
CA GLY A 67 -23.27 -3.43 -28.73
C GLY A 67 -23.29 -3.10 -30.24
N PHE A 68 -22.15 -3.27 -30.95
CA PHE A 68 -22.07 -3.02 -32.40
C PHE A 68 -22.88 -3.98 -33.30
N GLY A 69 -23.43 -5.06 -32.74
CA GLY A 69 -24.15 -6.11 -33.45
C GLY A 69 -23.51 -7.49 -33.29
N GLU A 70 -24.17 -8.52 -33.82
CA GLU A 70 -23.66 -9.89 -33.82
C GLU A 70 -22.53 -10.04 -34.87
N VAL A 71 -21.40 -10.65 -34.48
CA VAL A 71 -20.28 -10.93 -35.42
C VAL A 71 -20.69 -11.97 -36.47
N HIS A 72 -21.47 -12.96 -36.04
CA HIS A 72 -22.09 -13.98 -36.87
C HIS A 72 -23.56 -14.12 -36.47
N PRO A 73 -24.47 -14.50 -37.40
CA PRO A 73 -25.87 -14.71 -37.07
C PRO A 73 -26.01 -15.81 -36.02
N LEU A 74 -26.53 -15.45 -34.84
CA LEU A 74 -26.64 -16.35 -33.70
C LEU A 74 -27.82 -17.32 -33.84
N SER A 75 -27.61 -18.57 -33.43
CA SER A 75 -28.69 -19.53 -33.23
C SER A 75 -29.65 -19.11 -32.11
N PRO A 76 -30.87 -19.69 -31.99
CA PRO A 76 -31.75 -19.44 -30.86
C PRO A 76 -31.10 -19.71 -29.49
N GLN A 77 -30.18 -20.69 -29.42
CA GLN A 77 -29.45 -21.03 -28.20
C GLN A 77 -28.37 -19.97 -27.90
N GLY A 78 -27.62 -19.52 -28.91
CA GLY A 78 -26.64 -18.43 -28.78
C GLY A 78 -27.26 -17.11 -28.36
N ARG A 79 -28.49 -16.81 -28.83
CA ARG A 79 -29.25 -15.65 -28.37
C ARG A 79 -29.64 -15.75 -26.91
N LEU A 80 -30.13 -16.91 -26.46
CA LEU A 80 -30.46 -17.12 -25.05
C LEU A 80 -29.23 -17.01 -24.15
N PHE A 81 -28.09 -17.55 -24.60
CA PHE A 81 -26.80 -17.38 -23.93
C PHE A 81 -26.40 -15.91 -23.84
N THR A 82 -26.49 -15.16 -24.94
CA THR A 82 -26.16 -13.73 -25.00
C THR A 82 -27.04 -12.92 -24.05
N ILE A 83 -28.34 -13.22 -23.98
CA ILE A 83 -29.26 -12.58 -23.02
C ILE A 83 -28.79 -12.83 -21.58
N GLY A 84 -28.43 -14.07 -21.23
CA GLY A 84 -27.89 -14.39 -19.92
C GLY A 84 -26.57 -13.67 -19.62
N LEU A 85 -25.67 -13.60 -20.60
CA LEU A 85 -24.39 -12.91 -20.49
C LEU A 85 -24.57 -11.40 -20.29
N ILE A 86 -25.53 -10.76 -20.98
CA ILE A 86 -25.84 -9.35 -20.79
C ILE A 86 -26.45 -9.12 -19.40
N ALA A 87 -27.47 -9.89 -19.03
CA ALA A 87 -28.21 -9.69 -17.78
C ALA A 87 -27.32 -9.90 -16.54
N GLY A 88 -26.52 -10.97 -16.52
CA GLY A 88 -25.63 -11.29 -15.40
C GLY A 88 -24.24 -10.65 -15.52
N GLY A 89 -23.62 -10.81 -16.68
CA GLY A 89 -22.24 -10.36 -16.93
C GLY A 89 -22.10 -8.86 -17.06
N GLY A 90 -23.11 -8.15 -17.60
CA GLY A 90 -23.06 -6.69 -17.75
C GLY A 90 -22.98 -5.96 -16.40
N VAL A 91 -23.80 -6.37 -15.43
CA VAL A 91 -23.79 -5.76 -14.07
C VAL A 91 -22.45 -6.00 -13.37
N LEU A 92 -21.95 -7.24 -13.44
CA LEU A 92 -20.67 -7.61 -12.84
C LEU A 92 -19.49 -6.90 -13.52
N ALA A 93 -19.50 -6.80 -14.85
CA ALA A 93 -18.48 -6.08 -15.61
C ALA A 93 -18.46 -4.58 -15.24
N ALA A 94 -19.63 -3.93 -15.14
CA ALA A 94 -19.75 -2.54 -14.73
C ALA A 94 -19.24 -2.30 -13.30
N TYR A 95 -19.61 -3.18 -12.35
CA TYR A 95 -19.11 -3.14 -10.98
C TYR A 95 -17.58 -3.29 -10.91
N SER A 96 -17.03 -4.26 -11.64
CA SER A 96 -15.59 -4.51 -11.69
C SER A 96 -14.83 -3.33 -12.29
N ALA A 97 -15.35 -2.74 -13.38
CA ALA A 97 -14.77 -1.56 -14.00
C ALA A 97 -14.78 -0.36 -13.04
N GLY A 98 -15.90 -0.12 -12.35
CA GLY A 98 -16.02 0.95 -11.35
C GLY A 98 -14.99 0.80 -10.22
N THR A 99 -14.86 -0.40 -9.66
CA THR A 99 -13.87 -0.70 -8.60
C THR A 99 -12.43 -0.51 -9.10
N ALA A 100 -12.14 -0.90 -10.35
CA ALA A 100 -10.82 -0.68 -10.94
C ALA A 100 -10.52 0.82 -11.14
N VAL A 101 -11.50 1.61 -11.55
CA VAL A 101 -11.35 3.06 -11.71
C VAL A 101 -11.19 3.78 -10.37
N GLU A 102 -11.96 3.40 -9.36
CA GLU A 102 -11.81 3.93 -8.00
C GLU A 102 -10.40 3.70 -7.46
N TYR A 103 -9.83 2.52 -7.72
CA TYR A 103 -8.46 2.20 -7.35
C TYR A 103 -7.39 2.91 -8.23
N LEU A 104 -7.68 3.21 -9.51
CA LEU A 104 -6.86 4.14 -10.33
C LEU A 104 -6.85 5.54 -9.73
N ALA A 105 -8.01 6.02 -9.31
CA ALA A 105 -8.18 7.36 -8.80
C ALA A 105 -7.63 7.52 -7.38
N SER A 106 -7.71 6.49 -6.53
CA SER A 106 -7.27 6.55 -5.13
C SER A 106 -5.76 6.73 -4.99
N GLY A 107 -4.98 6.45 -6.05
CA GLY A 107 -3.52 6.57 -6.02
C GLY A 107 -2.83 5.50 -5.18
N GLU A 108 -3.57 4.59 -4.56
CA GLU A 108 -3.06 3.51 -3.71
C GLU A 108 -2.17 2.51 -4.47
N TRP A 109 -2.28 2.42 -5.80
CA TRP A 109 -1.29 1.70 -6.60
C TRP A 109 0.11 2.29 -6.54
N ARG A 110 0.23 3.60 -6.32
CA ARG A 110 1.53 4.25 -6.14
C ARG A 110 2.18 3.72 -4.88
N ASP A 111 1.44 3.51 -3.79
CA ASP A 111 1.99 2.93 -2.56
C ASP A 111 2.54 1.51 -2.78
N PHE A 112 1.86 0.69 -3.60
CA PHE A 112 2.32 -0.65 -3.93
C PHE A 112 3.58 -0.66 -4.85
N LEU A 113 3.64 0.26 -5.82
CA LEU A 113 4.78 0.37 -6.75
C LEU A 113 6.00 1.04 -6.10
N GLU A 114 5.77 2.06 -5.29
CA GLU A 114 6.81 2.89 -4.66
C GLU A 114 7.39 2.22 -3.41
N GLY A 115 6.55 1.58 -2.58
CA GLY A 115 6.99 0.86 -1.38
C GLY A 115 7.92 -0.33 -1.69
N ARG A 116 7.83 -0.95 -2.88
CA ARG A 116 8.70 -2.08 -3.28
C ARG A 116 10.13 -1.66 -3.63
N ARG A 117 10.32 -0.46 -4.17
CA ARG A 117 11.64 0.08 -4.53
C ARG A 117 12.36 0.57 -3.28
N GLU A 118 11.65 1.27 -2.41
CA GLU A 118 12.16 1.81 -1.15
C GLU A 118 12.58 0.68 -0.19
N ARG A 119 11.73 -0.33 0.04
CA ARG A 119 12.06 -1.49 0.89
C ARG A 119 13.23 -2.33 0.37
N ARG A 120 13.48 -2.36 -0.95
CA ARG A 120 14.65 -3.05 -1.52
C ARG A 120 15.94 -2.25 -1.37
N MET A 121 15.86 -0.92 -1.48
CA MET A 121 17.02 -0.04 -1.30
C MET A 121 17.48 -0.01 0.18
N LEU A 122 16.53 0.01 1.12
CA LEU A 122 16.83 0.00 2.56
C LEU A 122 17.52 -1.30 3.01
N LYS A 123 17.09 -2.46 2.51
CA LYS A 123 17.69 -3.77 2.87
C LYS A 123 19.17 -3.91 2.49
N GLY A 124 19.66 -3.11 1.54
CA GLY A 124 21.06 -3.10 1.12
C GLY A 124 21.91 -2.01 1.78
N MET A 125 21.30 -1.12 2.57
CA MET A 125 22.04 -0.02 3.20
C MET A 125 22.94 -0.50 4.33
N LYS A 126 24.12 0.10 4.38
CA LYS A 126 25.15 -0.09 5.39
C LYS A 126 25.67 1.28 5.79
N ASP A 127 26.28 1.38 6.96
CA ASP A 127 26.93 2.62 7.44
C ASP A 127 25.99 3.84 7.42
N HIS A 128 24.75 3.63 7.84
CA HIS A 128 23.71 4.66 7.95
C HIS A 128 23.21 4.83 9.38
N TYR A 129 22.47 5.90 9.61
CA TYR A 129 21.85 6.21 10.90
C TYR A 129 20.33 6.08 10.79
N LEU A 130 19.72 5.54 11.85
CA LEU A 130 18.27 5.47 11.98
C LEU A 130 17.77 6.62 12.84
N VAL A 131 16.73 7.32 12.40
CA VAL A 131 16.01 8.31 13.20
C VAL A 131 14.57 7.84 13.35
N CYS A 132 14.22 7.42 14.56
CA CYS A 132 12.91 6.86 14.90
C CYS A 132 12.03 7.96 15.49
N GLY A 133 10.95 8.31 14.82
CA GLY A 133 10.14 9.50 15.07
C GLY A 133 10.65 10.70 14.28
N TYR A 134 9.87 11.16 13.31
CA TYR A 134 10.08 12.32 12.44
C TYR A 134 9.22 13.52 12.85
N GLY A 135 9.03 13.70 14.16
CA GLY A 135 8.44 14.89 14.75
C GLY A 135 9.38 16.10 14.72
N ARG A 136 9.11 17.12 15.55
CA ARG A 136 9.92 18.34 15.62
C ARG A 136 11.41 18.06 15.86
N VAL A 137 11.73 17.19 16.82
CA VAL A 137 13.12 16.86 17.17
C VAL A 137 13.75 15.95 16.12
N GLY A 138 13.04 14.90 15.71
CA GLY A 138 13.53 13.97 14.68
C GLY A 138 13.89 14.65 13.36
N ARG A 139 13.11 15.66 12.95
CA ARG A 139 13.41 16.48 11.77
C ARG A 139 14.76 17.18 11.86
N HIS A 140 15.03 17.85 12.99
CA HIS A 140 16.29 18.56 13.20
C HIS A 140 17.47 17.59 13.27
N VAL A 141 17.30 16.46 13.97
CA VAL A 141 18.35 15.42 14.06
C VAL A 141 18.66 14.84 12.70
N ALA A 142 17.64 14.50 11.91
CA ALA A 142 17.83 13.96 10.57
C ALA A 142 18.55 14.98 9.67
N GLN A 143 18.11 16.24 9.68
CA GLN A 143 18.72 17.30 8.87
C GLN A 143 20.19 17.52 9.23
N GLU A 144 20.51 17.62 10.52
CA GLU A 144 21.89 17.81 10.97
C GLU A 144 22.81 16.66 10.53
N LEU A 145 22.33 15.41 10.62
CA LEU A 145 23.10 14.26 10.14
C LEU A 145 23.31 14.29 8.62
N ILE A 146 22.30 14.71 7.86
CA ILE A 146 22.37 14.86 6.40
C ILE A 146 23.36 15.98 6.02
N ASP A 147 23.32 17.11 6.71
CA ASP A 147 24.21 18.26 6.48
C ASP A 147 25.68 17.88 6.75
N GLN A 148 25.92 16.92 7.64
CA GLN A 148 27.23 16.31 7.87
C GLN A 148 27.62 15.24 6.83
N GLY A 149 26.81 15.03 5.79
CA GLY A 149 27.04 14.05 4.72
C GLY A 149 26.79 12.60 5.14
N LEU A 150 26.07 12.36 6.23
CA LEU A 150 25.75 11.02 6.71
C LEU A 150 24.48 10.50 6.05
N ARG A 151 24.44 9.18 5.79
CA ARG A 151 23.23 8.53 5.28
C ARG A 151 22.23 8.32 6.40
N VAL A 152 21.00 8.77 6.20
CA VAL A 152 19.93 8.70 7.21
C VAL A 152 18.72 7.95 6.66
N VAL A 153 18.17 7.07 7.49
CA VAL A 153 16.86 6.45 7.30
C VAL A 153 15.94 6.93 8.41
N VAL A 154 14.84 7.55 8.02
CA VAL A 154 13.81 8.03 8.94
C VAL A 154 12.70 6.99 9.07
N ILE A 155 12.21 6.75 10.28
CA ILE A 155 11.08 5.86 10.56
C ILE A 155 10.03 6.64 11.34
N ASP A 156 8.79 6.71 10.88
CA ASP A 156 7.66 7.31 11.63
C ASP A 156 6.37 6.53 11.39
N SER A 157 5.52 6.43 12.40
CA SER A 157 4.21 5.78 12.29
C SER A 157 3.20 6.60 11.47
N HIS A 158 3.42 7.91 11.32
CA HIS A 158 2.56 8.81 10.57
C HIS A 158 3.07 8.98 9.13
N PRO A 159 2.21 8.77 8.11
CA PRO A 159 2.61 8.88 6.71
C PRO A 159 2.78 10.33 6.23
N GLU A 160 2.09 11.30 6.85
CA GLU A 160 2.14 12.71 6.45
C GLU A 160 3.55 13.33 6.53
N PRO A 161 4.27 13.26 7.67
CA PRO A 161 5.63 13.80 7.77
C PRO A 161 6.63 13.14 6.80
N VAL A 162 6.41 11.85 6.50
CA VAL A 162 7.29 11.03 5.67
C VAL A 162 7.08 11.31 4.18
N SER A 163 5.83 11.49 3.74
CA SER A 163 5.49 11.77 2.34
C SER A 163 5.97 13.13 1.83
N GLN A 164 6.29 14.07 2.73
CA GLN A 164 6.83 15.39 2.40
C GLN A 164 8.35 15.38 2.11
N LEU A 165 9.04 14.28 2.40
CA LEU A 165 10.48 14.14 2.15
C LEU A 165 10.75 14.00 0.64
N LYS A 166 11.62 14.86 0.10
CA LYS A 166 12.10 14.70 -1.28
C LYS A 166 13.01 13.47 -1.36
N ARG A 167 12.64 12.54 -2.26
CA ARG A 167 13.33 11.23 -2.49
C ARG A 167 14.83 11.31 -2.78
N SER A 168 15.36 12.48 -3.14
CA SER A 168 16.76 12.68 -3.47
C SER A 168 17.68 12.82 -2.26
N GLU A 169 17.16 13.10 -1.06
CA GLU A 169 17.97 13.47 0.11
C GLU A 169 17.80 12.54 1.32
N VAL A 170 16.63 11.92 1.50
CA VAL A 170 16.31 11.12 2.69
C VAL A 170 15.58 9.83 2.31
N SER A 171 16.03 8.70 2.84
CA SER A 171 15.25 7.46 2.78
C SER A 171 14.31 7.39 3.97
N ALA A 172 13.04 7.07 3.74
CA ALA A 172 12.05 7.06 4.81
C ALA A 172 11.24 5.76 4.84
N LEU A 173 10.68 5.46 6.01
CA LEU A 173 9.90 4.26 6.24
C LEU A 173 8.70 4.61 7.11
N VAL A 174 7.50 4.33 6.61
CA VAL A 174 6.29 4.43 7.42
C VAL A 174 6.13 3.13 8.21
N GLY A 175 6.10 3.23 9.53
CA GLY A 175 5.95 2.09 10.44
C GLY A 175 6.28 2.43 11.88
N ASP A 176 5.86 1.57 12.80
CA ASP A 176 6.22 1.69 14.22
C ASP A 176 7.66 1.23 14.42
N ALA A 177 8.51 2.12 14.94
CA ALA A 177 9.93 1.81 15.16
C ALA A 177 10.16 0.87 16.36
N SER A 178 9.13 0.59 17.15
CA SER A 178 9.18 -0.44 18.20
C SER A 178 9.06 -1.86 17.66
N ASP A 179 8.56 -2.01 16.42
CA ASP A 179 8.40 -3.30 15.75
C ASP A 179 9.73 -3.79 15.14
N GLU A 180 10.12 -5.02 15.51
CA GLU A 180 11.34 -5.68 14.99
C GLU A 180 11.36 -5.75 13.45
N SER A 181 10.19 -6.02 12.85
CA SER A 181 10.07 -6.14 11.39
C SER A 181 10.36 -4.82 10.66
N VAL A 182 9.99 -3.68 11.26
CA VAL A 182 10.22 -2.34 10.72
C VAL A 182 11.70 -1.98 10.83
N LEU A 183 12.31 -2.20 12.00
CA LEU A 183 13.75 -1.97 12.21
C LEU A 183 14.62 -2.87 11.32
N THR A 184 14.19 -4.12 11.09
CA THR A 184 14.85 -5.04 10.16
C THR A 184 14.85 -4.47 8.75
N MET A 185 13.69 -3.96 8.32
CA MET A 185 13.51 -3.38 6.98
C MET A 185 14.32 -2.09 6.80
N ALA A 186 14.51 -1.31 7.86
CA ALA A 186 15.38 -0.16 7.90
C ALA A 186 16.88 -0.50 7.97
N GLY A 187 17.24 -1.78 8.06
CA GLY A 187 18.64 -2.22 8.03
C GLY A 187 19.39 -2.04 9.34
N ILE A 188 18.72 -2.15 10.50
CA ILE A 188 19.33 -1.95 11.83
C ILE A 188 20.59 -2.78 12.11
N LEU A 189 20.69 -3.98 11.52
CA LEU A 189 21.85 -4.87 11.68
C LEU A 189 23.16 -4.29 11.10
N HIS A 190 23.05 -3.32 10.20
CA HIS A 190 24.18 -2.66 9.54
C HIS A 190 24.23 -1.14 9.81
N ALA A 191 23.36 -0.64 10.68
CA ALA A 191 23.33 0.76 11.08
C ALA A 191 24.50 1.10 12.02
N LYS A 192 25.02 2.33 11.91
CA LYS A 192 26.05 2.89 12.80
C LYS A 192 25.45 3.42 14.10
N GLY A 193 24.22 3.90 14.04
CA GLY A 193 23.52 4.36 15.22
C GLY A 193 22.03 4.55 15.00
N LEU A 194 21.31 4.68 16.10
CA LEU A 194 19.88 4.95 16.14
C LEU A 194 19.61 6.10 17.10
N VAL A 195 18.74 7.03 16.69
CA VAL A 195 18.21 8.09 17.55
C VAL A 195 16.72 7.86 17.74
N ALA A 196 16.30 7.56 18.98
CA ALA A 196 14.90 7.45 19.36
C ALA A 196 14.36 8.84 19.74
N CYS A 197 13.50 9.38 18.88
CA CYS A 197 12.94 10.73 18.91
C CYS A 197 11.40 10.72 18.94
N ALA A 198 10.80 9.62 19.39
CA ALA A 198 9.35 9.48 19.47
C ALA A 198 8.72 10.48 20.43
N SER A 199 7.39 10.52 20.41
CA SER A 199 6.61 11.52 21.16
C SER A 199 6.49 11.21 22.65
N SER A 200 6.77 9.97 23.07
CA SER A 200 6.69 9.53 24.47
C SER A 200 7.92 8.73 24.93
N ASP A 201 8.20 8.80 26.24
CA ASP A 201 9.29 8.03 26.87
C ASP A 201 9.07 6.51 26.80
N ALA A 202 7.82 6.07 26.92
CA ALA A 202 7.48 4.65 26.83
C ALA A 202 7.82 4.09 25.43
N GLU A 203 7.49 4.83 24.38
CA GLU A 203 7.80 4.46 22.99
C GLU A 203 9.31 4.50 22.72
N ASN A 204 10.01 5.55 23.17
CA ASN A 204 11.46 5.63 23.06
C ASN A 204 12.16 4.47 23.79
N LEU A 205 11.70 4.12 24.98
CA LEU A 205 12.23 2.97 25.74
C LEU A 205 12.03 1.66 24.97
N LEU A 206 10.84 1.45 24.40
CA LEU A 206 10.54 0.24 23.63
C LEU A 206 11.42 0.16 22.37
N ILE A 207 11.55 1.25 21.62
CA ILE A 207 12.46 1.35 20.46
C ILE A 207 13.89 0.99 20.87
N VAL A 208 14.39 1.55 21.98
CA VAL A 208 15.75 1.28 22.48
C VAL A 208 15.92 -0.20 22.83
N LEU A 209 14.95 -0.80 23.52
CA LEU A 209 15.00 -2.22 23.90
C LEU A 209 14.98 -3.13 22.66
N THR A 210 14.04 -2.93 21.75
CA THR A 210 13.95 -3.70 20.48
C THR A 210 15.25 -3.55 19.70
N ALA A 211 15.75 -2.32 19.52
CA ALA A 211 16.99 -2.04 18.81
C ALA A 211 18.22 -2.72 19.45
N ARG A 212 18.30 -2.73 20.79
CA ARG A 212 19.39 -3.37 21.52
C ARG A 212 19.34 -4.89 21.43
N LEU A 213 18.15 -5.48 21.45
CA LEU A 213 17.94 -6.93 21.25
C LEU A 213 18.41 -7.36 19.86
N MET A 214 18.11 -6.56 18.83
CA MET A 214 18.48 -6.85 17.44
C MET A 214 19.96 -6.59 17.14
N ASN A 215 20.52 -5.50 17.65
CA ASN A 215 21.91 -5.12 17.44
C ASN A 215 22.56 -4.67 18.75
N PRO A 216 23.16 -5.60 19.52
CA PRO A 216 23.77 -5.31 20.82
C PRO A 216 24.90 -4.28 20.77
N LYS A 217 25.54 -4.08 19.61
CA LYS A 217 26.66 -3.14 19.42
C LYS A 217 26.24 -1.76 18.92
N LEU A 218 24.95 -1.57 18.61
CA LEU A 218 24.46 -0.32 18.04
C LEU A 218 24.65 0.85 19.02
N ARG A 219 25.12 1.99 18.51
CA ARG A 219 25.10 3.24 19.28
C ARG A 219 23.68 3.78 19.29
N ILE A 220 23.08 3.90 20.47
CA ILE A 220 21.69 4.36 20.61
C ILE A 220 21.69 5.64 21.43
N VAL A 221 21.00 6.66 20.92
CA VAL A 221 20.69 7.90 21.64
C VAL A 221 19.17 7.97 21.76
N ALA A 222 18.65 8.27 22.95
CA ALA A 222 17.21 8.38 23.15
C ALA A 222 16.89 9.75 23.73
N ARG A 223 15.82 10.36 23.21
CA ARG A 223 15.21 11.55 23.77
C ARG A 223 14.40 11.16 24.99
N ALA A 224 14.61 11.88 26.09
CA ALA A 224 13.70 11.89 27.23
C ALA A 224 12.70 13.05 27.07
N VAL A 225 11.43 12.81 27.38
CA VAL A 225 10.29 13.69 27.09
C VAL A 225 9.45 13.95 28.32
#